data_AF-A0A535A6F2-F1
#
_entry.id   AF-A0A535A6F2-F1
#
_cell.length_a   1.000
_cell.length_b   1.000
_cell.length_c   1.000
_cell.angle_alpha   90.00
_cell.angle_beta   90.00
_cell.angle_gamma   90.00
#
_symmetry.space_group_name_H-M   'P 1'
#
loop_
_entity.id
_entity.type
_entity.pdbx_description
1 polymer ?
#
loop_
_entity_poly.entity_id
_entity_poly.type
_entity_poly.pdbx_seq_one_letter_code
_entity_poly.pdbx_strand_id
1 'polypeptide(L)' 'MTLRRILLTLVLPAILLVVLATSVIAGGANEKETLCHRTGNGSFHQITISVNAVPAHLRHGDVSPDAYGDCP' A
#
# COMPACT_ATOMS: atom_id res chain seq x y z
N MET A 1 -32.17 -30.46 12.31
CA MET A 1 -30.92 -29.82 12.78
C MET A 1 -31.29 -28.76 13.81
N THR A 2 -30.77 -28.81 15.03
CA THR A 2 -31.15 -27.85 16.09
C THR A 2 -30.49 -26.50 15.84
N LEU A 3 -31.17 -25.40 16.18
CA LEU A 3 -30.69 -24.02 15.99
C LEU A 3 -29.27 -23.80 16.56
N ARG A 4 -28.97 -24.46 17.69
CA ARG A 4 -27.64 -24.46 18.33
C ARG A 4 -26.55 -25.11 17.47
N ARG A 5 -26.88 -26.15 16.70
CA ARG A 5 -25.94 -26.79 15.76
C ARG A 5 -25.66 -25.87 14.56
N ILE A 6 -26.68 -25.24 13.99
CA ILE A 6 -26.52 -24.27 12.88
C ILE A 6 -25.65 -23.08 13.31
N LEU A 7 -25.88 -22.55 14.53
CA LEU A 7 -25.08 -21.45 15.08
C LEU A 7 -23.59 -21.81 15.21
N LEU A 8 -23.28 -23.01 15.71
CA LEU A 8 -21.90 -23.46 15.94
C LEU A 8 -21.17 -23.89 14.67
N THR A 9 -21.87 -24.53 13.70
CA THR A 9 -21.19 -25.15 12.54
C THR A 9 -21.18 -24.28 11.30
N LEU A 10 -22.10 -23.33 11.16
CA LEU A 10 -22.21 -22.48 9.96
C LEU A 10 -22.00 -21.01 10.27
N VAL A 11 -22.64 -20.50 11.32
CA VAL A 11 -22.65 -19.05 11.60
C VAL A 11 -21.34 -18.61 12.26
N LEU A 12 -20.87 -19.32 13.31
CA LEU A 12 -19.60 -19.00 13.98
C LEU A 12 -18.38 -18.98 13.05
N PRO A 13 -18.12 -20.02 12.22
CA PRO A 13 -16.96 -20.02 11.33
C PRO A 13 -17.09 -18.97 10.23
N ALA A 14 -18.31 -18.71 9.72
CA ALA A 14 -18.53 -17.65 8.72
C ALA A 14 -18.24 -16.25 9.30
N ILE A 15 -18.68 -15.97 10.52
CA ILE A 15 -18.38 -14.69 11.20
C ILE A 15 -16.88 -14.54 11.42
N LEU A 16 -16.19 -15.60 11.88
CA LEU A 16 -14.74 -15.59 12.06
C LEU A 16 -14.00 -15.31 10.74
N LEU A 17 -14.47 -15.90 9.63
CA LEU A 17 -13.90 -15.69 8.30
C LEU A 17 -14.07 -14.25 7.82
N VAL A 18 -15.26 -13.66 8.05
CA VAL A 18 -15.54 -12.25 7.71
C VAL A 18 -14.67 -11.30 8.52
N VAL A 19 -14.53 -11.52 9.83
CA VAL A 19 -13.66 -10.68 10.68
C VAL A 19 -12.21 -10.73 10.19
N LEU A 20 -11.69 -11.91 9.88
CA LEU A 20 -10.32 -12.08 9.40
C LEU A 20 -10.08 -11.33 8.09
N ALA A 21 -11.03 -11.39 7.14
CA ALA A 21 -10.96 -10.69 5.87
C ALA A 21 -10.95 -9.15 6.01
N THR A 22 -11.69 -8.59 6.98
CA THR A 22 -11.74 -7.13 7.18
C THR A 22 -10.44 -6.52 7.71
N SER A 23 -9.62 -7.30 8.43
CA SER A 23 -8.33 -6.86 9.00
C SER A 23 -7.32 -6.43 7.92
N VAL A 24 -7.40 -7.00 6.72
CA VAL A 24 -6.50 -6.72 5.59
C VAL A 24 -6.76 -5.33 4.99
N ILE A 25 -8.00 -4.84 5.13
CA ILE A 25 -8.46 -3.60 4.48
C ILE A 25 -8.24 -2.38 5.40
N ALA A 26 -8.28 -2.58 6.73
CA ALA A 26 -8.20 -1.50 7.72
C ALA A 26 -6.76 -1.11 8.09
N GLY A 27 -5.76 -1.90 7.69
CA GLY A 27 -4.36 -1.54 7.82
C GLY A 27 -4.02 -0.42 6.85
N GLY A 28 -4.23 0.83 7.26
CA GLY A 28 -3.75 2.02 6.56
C GLY A 28 -2.22 1.96 6.45
N ALA A 29 -1.76 1.22 5.45
CA ALA A 29 -0.35 1.03 5.20
C ALA A 29 0.23 2.41 4.90
N ASN A 30 1.24 2.80 5.67
CA ASN A 30 2.08 3.96 5.37
C ASN A 30 2.97 3.58 4.18
N GLU A 31 2.34 3.25 3.06
CA GLU A 31 3.02 2.81 1.86
C GLU A 31 3.94 3.93 1.41
N LYS A 32 5.16 3.53 1.08
CA LYS A 32 6.18 4.41 0.58
C LYS A 32 6.67 3.91 -0.75
N GLU A 33 7.01 4.85 -1.61
CA GLU A 33 7.57 4.61 -2.93
C GLU A 33 8.90 5.33 -3.05
N THR A 34 9.85 4.70 -3.75
CA THR A 34 11.14 5.30 -4.06
C THR A 34 11.08 5.94 -5.44
N LEU A 35 11.46 7.23 -5.50
CA LEU A 35 11.54 8.00 -6.74
C LEU A 35 12.93 8.60 -6.90
N CYS A 36 13.28 8.95 -8.13
CA CYS A 36 14.42 9.78 -8.47
C CYS A 36 14.03 11.25 -8.39
N HIS A 37 14.54 11.93 -7.36
CA HIS A 37 14.26 13.32 -7.08
C HIS A 37 15.16 14.25 -7.87
N ARG A 38 14.55 15.18 -8.61
CA ARG A 38 15.30 16.20 -9.37
C ARG A 38 15.70 17.33 -8.44
N THR A 39 17.00 17.52 -8.26
CA THR A 39 17.54 18.62 -7.46
C THR A 39 17.62 19.93 -8.27
N GLY A 40 17.81 21.05 -7.59
CA GLY A 40 17.84 22.38 -8.22
C GLY A 40 18.96 22.59 -9.25
N ASN A 41 20.02 21.78 -9.22
CA ASN A 41 21.10 21.82 -10.23
C ASN A 41 20.83 20.91 -11.43
N GLY A 42 19.71 20.16 -11.44
CA GLY A 42 19.33 19.22 -12.49
C GLY A 42 19.80 17.77 -12.27
N SER A 43 20.56 17.47 -11.22
CA SER A 43 20.94 16.09 -10.88
C SER A 43 19.80 15.32 -10.21
N PHE A 44 19.87 13.99 -10.24
CA PHE A 44 18.90 13.10 -9.58
C PHE A 44 19.53 12.35 -8.39
N HIS A 45 18.72 12.08 -7.36
CA HIS A 45 19.04 11.10 -6.32
C HIS A 45 17.78 10.43 -5.79
N GLN A 46 17.91 9.26 -5.18
CA GLN A 46 16.76 8.52 -4.68
C GLN A 46 16.19 9.14 -3.39
N ILE A 47 14.86 9.22 -3.32
CA ILE A 47 14.11 9.54 -2.09
C ILE A 47 13.02 8.49 -1.89
N THR A 48 12.69 8.18 -0.64
CA THR A 48 11.57 7.29 -0.30
C THR A 48 10.49 8.08 0.43
N ILE A 49 9.36 8.30 -0.24
CA ILE A 49 8.27 9.18 0.22
C ILE A 49 6.98 8.39 0.40
N SER A 50 6.00 8.96 1.09
CA SER A 50 4.66 8.36 1.11
C SER A 50 4.06 8.33 -0.30
N VAL A 51 3.32 7.27 -0.63
CA VAL A 51 2.56 7.18 -1.89
C VAL A 51 1.63 8.38 -2.12
N ASN A 52 1.15 9.00 -1.03
CA ASN A 52 0.30 10.20 -1.09
C ASN A 52 1.05 11.42 -1.66
N ALA A 53 2.37 11.47 -1.55
CA ALA A 53 3.21 12.56 -2.03
C ALA A 53 3.68 12.37 -3.49
N VAL A 54 3.64 11.15 -4.01
CA VAL A 54 4.09 10.81 -5.38
C VAL A 54 3.49 11.72 -6.45
N PRO A 55 2.18 12.01 -6.49
CA PRO A 55 1.62 12.88 -7.51
C PRO A 55 2.19 14.31 -7.50
N ALA A 56 2.56 14.83 -6.32
CA ALA A 56 3.17 16.16 -6.21
C ALA A 56 4.61 16.17 -6.69
N HIS A 57 5.38 15.15 -6.33
CA HIS A 57 6.77 14.98 -6.75
C HIS A 57 6.89 14.81 -8.27
N LEU A 58 6.04 13.97 -8.88
CA LEU A 58 6.01 13.81 -10.35
C LEU A 58 5.67 15.13 -11.08
N ARG A 59 4.77 15.96 -10.53
CA ARG A 59 4.48 17.30 -11.08
C ARG A 59 5.65 18.27 -10.95
N HIS A 60 6.55 18.06 -9.99
CA HIS A 60 7.74 18.87 -9.80
C HIS A 60 8.97 18.32 -10.55
N GLY A 61 8.81 17.26 -11.34
CA GLY A 61 9.85 16.74 -12.22
C GLY A 61 10.67 15.57 -11.65
N ASP A 62 10.21 14.97 -10.55
CA ASP A 62 10.73 13.66 -10.12
C ASP A 62 10.26 12.57 -11.10
N VAL A 63 11.03 11.49 -11.17
CA VAL A 63 10.75 10.37 -12.09
C VAL A 63 10.86 9.04 -11.37
N SER A 64 10.22 8.00 -11.91
CA SER A 64 10.44 6.63 -11.44
C SER A 64 11.86 6.18 -11.77
N PRO A 65 12.49 5.35 -10.92
CA PRO A 65 13.74 4.67 -11.27
C PRO A 65 13.55 3.81 -12.53
N ASP A 66 14.65 3.50 -13.21
CA ASP A 66 14.61 2.58 -14.35
C ASP A 66 14.37 1.11 -13.91
N ALA A 67 14.46 0.18 -14.87
CA ALA A 67 14.25 -1.25 -14.60
C ALA A 67 15.30 -1.87 -13.64
N TYR A 68 16.42 -1.20 -13.43
CA TYR A 68 17.51 -1.62 -12.54
C TYR A 68 17.49 -0.86 -11.20
N GLY A 69 16.60 0.12 -11.05
CA GLY A 69 16.50 0.96 -9.85
C GLY A 69 17.42 2.18 -9.88
N ASP A 70 18.00 2.51 -11.03
CA ASP A 70 18.92 3.61 -11.19
C ASP A 70 18.19 4.92 -11.55
N CYS A 71 18.80 6.04 -11.15
CA CYS A 71 18.33 7.36 -11.53
C CYS A 71 19.04 7.87 -12.78
N PRO A 72 18.38 8.75 -13.56
CA PRO A 72 18.99 9.38 -14.73
C PRO A 72 20.28 10.16 -14.41
#